data_AF-A0A428MLT8-F1
#
_entry.id   AF-A0A428MLT8-F1
#
_cell.length_a   1.000
_cell.length_b   1.000
_cell.length_c   1.000
_cell.angle_alpha   90.00
_cell.angle_beta   90.00
_cell.angle_gamma   90.00
#
_symmetry.space_group_name_H-M   'P 1'
#
loop_
_entity.id
_entity.type
_entity.pdbx_description
1 polymer ?
#
loop_
_entity_poly.entity_id
_entity_poly.type
_entity_poly.pdbx_seq_one_letter_code
_entity_poly.pdbx_strand_id
1 'polypeptide(L)'
;MRLNSNKPGAPFARIKPIAFALLWAALIAQAIWMTAHHFRLHEPWSSMSYPLTYAAPFLLLALTGGRIRGIASLLRLPLAVAFLDAVADRLGLLGPHGTPGVAWGDFAHFISYTARLNAFMPAATIPALAVLATIGETTFGIALIFGIYLPVAAIGSAALLFLFATAMTIAGFSQFSYGVYLMAAGALALSTVDASLLSMDSFLQSRRNNFEPDSHHRADRDTDTVHL
;
A
#
# COMPACT_ATOMS: atom_id res chain seq x y z
N MET A 1 -14.84 -15.23 -1.97
CA MET A 1 -15.29 -15.26 -3.38
C MET A 1 -14.02 -15.08 -4.21
N ARG A 2 -13.54 -16.12 -4.90
CA ARG A 2 -12.36 -15.97 -5.76
C ARG A 2 -12.76 -15.00 -6.88
N LEU A 3 -12.30 -13.75 -6.81
CA LEU A 3 -12.23 -12.92 -8.00
C LEU A 3 -11.13 -13.55 -8.86
N ASN A 4 -11.56 -14.48 -9.72
CA ASN A 4 -10.69 -15.16 -10.65
C ASN A 4 -10.15 -14.10 -11.62
N SER A 5 -8.94 -13.60 -11.34
CA SER A 5 -8.30 -12.49 -12.09
C SER A 5 -8.06 -12.81 -13.56
N ASN A 6 -8.26 -14.07 -13.97
CA ASN A 6 -8.13 -14.56 -15.33
C ASN A 6 -9.47 -14.62 -16.09
N LYS A 7 -10.61 -14.20 -15.50
CA LYS A 7 -11.85 -14.02 -16.29
C LYS A 7 -11.76 -12.71 -17.10
N PRO A 8 -11.82 -12.76 -18.45
CA PRO A 8 -11.97 -11.55 -19.24
C PRO A 8 -13.28 -10.85 -18.83
N GLY A 9 -13.17 -9.64 -18.29
CA GLY A 9 -14.31 -8.83 -17.82
C GLY A 9 -14.28 -8.43 -16.34
N ALA A 10 -13.34 -8.91 -15.51
CA ALA A 10 -13.20 -8.39 -14.14
C ALA A 10 -12.65 -6.95 -14.15
N PRO A 11 -13.18 -6.00 -13.35
CA PRO A 11 -12.76 -4.60 -13.38
C PRO A 11 -11.24 -4.43 -13.13
N PHE A 12 -10.66 -5.30 -12.30
CA PHE A 12 -9.23 -5.30 -11.99
C PHE A 12 -8.32 -5.72 -13.16
N ALA A 13 -8.81 -6.54 -14.10
CA ALA A 13 -8.03 -6.98 -15.26
C ALA A 13 -7.73 -5.81 -16.22
N ARG A 14 -8.63 -4.82 -16.29
CA ARG A 14 -8.47 -3.63 -17.13
C ARG A 14 -7.52 -2.59 -16.50
N ILE A 15 -7.43 -2.55 -15.17
CA ILE A 15 -6.62 -1.57 -14.42
C ILE A 15 -5.15 -2.00 -14.30
N LYS A 16 -4.87 -3.32 -14.29
CA LYS A 16 -3.52 -3.87 -14.16
C LYS A 16 -2.45 -3.22 -15.06
N PRO A 17 -2.63 -3.08 -16.39
CA PRO A 17 -1.60 -2.46 -17.24
C PRO A 17 -1.33 -1.01 -16.85
N ILE A 18 -2.36 -0.25 -16.48
CA ILE A 18 -2.24 1.14 -16.04
C ILE A 18 -1.49 1.21 -14.72
N ALA A 19 -1.85 0.37 -13.75
CA ALA A 19 -1.19 0.33 -12.44
C ALA A 19 0.31 0.01 -12.56
N PHE A 20 0.69 -0.94 -13.41
CA PHE A 20 2.09 -1.26 -13.67
C PHE A 20 2.82 -0.18 -14.47
N ALA A 21 2.16 0.49 -15.41
CA ALA A 21 2.74 1.63 -16.12
C ALA A 21 3.03 2.79 -15.15
N LEU A 22 2.10 3.09 -14.24
CA LEU A 22 2.30 4.09 -13.18
C LEU A 22 3.42 3.69 -12.22
N LEU A 23 3.51 2.41 -11.86
CA LEU A 23 4.61 1.90 -11.03
C LEU A 23 5.97 2.09 -11.72
N TRP A 24 6.09 1.74 -13.00
CA TRP A 24 7.32 1.98 -13.75
C TRP A 24 7.66 3.45 -13.87
N ALA A 25 6.67 4.30 -14.15
CA ALA A 25 6.88 5.75 -14.20
C ALA A 25 7.37 6.30 -12.85
N ALA A 26 6.80 5.84 -11.73
CA ALA A 26 7.22 6.23 -10.38
C ALA A 26 8.63 5.73 -10.04
N LEU A 27 8.99 4.51 -10.43
CA LEU A 27 10.35 3.97 -10.27
C LEU A 27 11.38 4.78 -11.06
N ILE A 28 11.07 5.13 -12.31
CA ILE A 28 11.94 5.96 -13.16
C ILE A 28 12.09 7.35 -12.55
N ALA A 29 10.99 7.99 -12.14
CA ALA A 29 11.03 9.30 -11.50
C ALA A 29 11.88 9.28 -10.20
N GLN A 30 11.71 8.25 -9.37
CA GLN A 30 12.50 8.04 -8.16
C GLN A 30 14.00 7.88 -8.48
N ALA A 31 14.34 7.06 -9.48
CA ALA A 31 15.73 6.86 -9.90
C ALA A 31 16.36 8.14 -10.47
N ILE A 32 15.61 8.91 -11.26
CA ILE A 32 16.06 10.22 -11.78
C ILE A 32 16.32 11.18 -10.62
N TRP A 33 15.42 11.26 -9.64
CA TRP A 33 15.61 12.13 -8.48
C TRP A 33 16.84 11.73 -7.67
N MET A 34 17.03 10.44 -7.39
CA MET A 34 18.18 9.94 -6.63
C MET A 34 19.50 10.19 -7.35
N THR A 35 19.57 9.89 -8.65
CA THR A 35 20.76 10.16 -9.46
C THR A 35 21.04 11.66 -9.53
N ALA A 36 20.02 12.50 -9.72
CA ALA A 36 20.19 13.95 -9.70
C ALA A 36 20.72 14.46 -8.35
N HIS A 37 20.22 13.97 -7.20
CA HIS A 37 20.76 14.36 -5.90
C HIS A 37 22.19 13.86 -5.67
N HIS A 38 22.51 12.64 -6.10
CA HIS A 38 23.88 12.13 -5.96
C HIS A 38 24.87 12.91 -6.82
N PHE A 39 24.55 13.16 -8.10
CA PHE A 39 25.48 13.79 -9.03
C PHE A 39 25.48 15.31 -8.99
N ARG A 40 24.33 15.96 -8.73
CA ARG A 40 24.21 17.43 -8.73
C ARG A 40 24.39 18.04 -7.35
N LEU A 41 23.92 17.35 -6.30
CA LEU A 41 24.00 17.83 -4.92
C LEU A 41 25.12 17.13 -4.12
N HIS A 42 25.84 16.19 -4.74
CA HIS A 42 26.94 15.43 -4.11
C HIS A 42 26.54 14.73 -2.82
N GLU A 43 25.26 14.36 -2.68
CA GLU A 43 24.79 13.61 -1.53
C GLU A 43 25.24 12.14 -1.61
N PRO A 44 25.72 11.56 -0.50
CA PRO A 44 26.12 10.15 -0.49
C PRO A 44 24.89 9.24 -0.59
N TRP A 45 25.00 8.09 -1.26
CA TRP A 45 23.90 7.12 -1.38
C TRP A 45 23.31 6.66 -0.03
N SER A 46 24.09 6.71 1.05
CA SER A 46 23.64 6.38 2.40
C SER A 46 22.59 7.34 2.96
N SER A 47 22.59 8.62 2.54
CA SER A 47 21.55 9.59 2.92
C SER A 47 20.19 9.23 2.30
N MET A 48 20.19 8.45 1.22
CA MET A 48 19.01 8.01 0.47
C MET A 48 18.61 6.57 0.81
N SER A 49 19.03 6.07 1.98
CA SER A 49 18.70 4.72 2.45
C SER A 49 17.18 4.50 2.56
N TYR A 50 16.43 5.48 3.05
CA TYR A 50 14.98 5.38 3.19
C TYR A 50 14.27 5.12 1.84
N PRO A 51 14.40 5.98 0.80
CA PRO A 51 13.75 5.72 -0.48
C PRO A 51 14.27 4.47 -1.18
N LEU A 52 15.54 4.09 -0.97
CA LEU A 52 16.09 2.82 -1.47
C LEU A 52 15.39 1.59 -0.88
N THR A 53 15.18 1.58 0.44
CA THR A 53 14.50 0.49 1.15
C THR A 53 13.10 0.26 0.62
N TYR A 54 12.36 1.31 0.28
CA TYR A 54 11.04 1.18 -0.31
C TYR A 54 11.08 0.91 -1.83
N ALA A 55 12.09 1.38 -2.56
CA ALA A 55 12.17 1.17 -4.00
C ALA A 55 12.46 -0.28 -4.39
N ALA A 56 13.35 -0.97 -3.68
CA ALA A 56 13.71 -2.36 -3.95
C ALA A 56 12.49 -3.32 -3.99
N PRO A 57 11.59 -3.33 -2.98
CA PRO A 57 10.40 -4.17 -3.01
C PRO A 57 9.50 -3.90 -4.23
N PHE A 58 9.24 -2.63 -4.55
CA PHE A 58 8.37 -2.30 -5.69
C PHE A 58 9.03 -2.54 -7.04
N LEU A 59 10.36 -2.45 -7.12
CA LEU A 59 11.11 -2.88 -8.31
C LEU A 59 10.95 -4.38 -8.54
N LEU A 60 11.06 -5.20 -7.49
CA LEU A 60 10.81 -6.64 -7.59
C LEU A 60 9.37 -6.95 -8.04
N LEU A 61 8.39 -6.18 -7.56
CA LEU A 61 7.00 -6.30 -8.05
C LEU A 61 6.92 -6.03 -9.55
N ALA A 62 7.51 -4.91 -9.99
CA ALA A 62 7.47 -4.45 -11.37
C ALA A 62 8.14 -5.46 -12.32
N LEU A 63 9.33 -5.94 -11.96
CA LEU A 63 10.10 -6.92 -12.74
C LEU A 63 9.36 -8.26 -12.87
N THR A 64 8.64 -8.68 -11.84
CA THR A 64 7.90 -9.96 -11.85
C THR A 64 6.52 -9.84 -12.46
N GLY A 65 6.05 -8.63 -12.81
CA GLY A 65 4.70 -8.38 -13.31
C GLY A 65 3.59 -8.82 -12.34
N GLY A 66 3.93 -8.96 -11.06
CA GLY A 66 3.06 -9.55 -10.03
C GLY A 66 2.67 -11.01 -10.29
N ARG A 67 3.44 -11.75 -11.08
CA ARG A 67 3.19 -13.18 -11.36
C ARG A 67 3.57 -14.07 -10.17
N ILE A 68 4.52 -13.63 -9.37
CA ILE A 68 5.03 -14.37 -8.21
C ILE A 68 4.25 -13.92 -6.97
N ARG A 69 3.27 -14.74 -6.58
CA ARG A 69 2.37 -14.47 -5.46
C ARG A 69 3.13 -14.25 -4.14
N GLY A 70 4.27 -14.91 -3.95
CA GLY A 70 5.10 -14.79 -2.75
C GLY A 70 5.69 -13.39 -2.59
N ILE A 71 6.22 -12.84 -3.69
CA ILE A 71 6.73 -11.48 -3.73
C ILE A 71 5.59 -10.49 -3.47
N ALA A 72 4.47 -10.62 -4.19
CA ALA A 72 3.28 -9.78 -3.96
C ALA A 72 2.82 -9.81 -2.49
N SER A 73 2.90 -10.97 -1.84
CA SER A 73 2.48 -11.13 -0.45
C SER A 73 3.46 -10.51 0.55
N LEU A 74 4.77 -10.56 0.28
CA LEU A 74 5.78 -9.89 1.14
C LEU A 74 5.69 -8.37 1.03
N LEU A 75 5.28 -7.83 -0.11
CA LEU A 75 5.18 -6.39 -0.35
C LEU A 75 4.09 -5.68 0.43
N ARG A 76 3.18 -6.43 1.04
CA ARG A 76 2.22 -5.90 2.00
C ARG A 76 2.93 -5.35 3.24
N LEU A 77 4.06 -5.95 3.63
CA LEU A 77 4.75 -5.64 4.88
C LEU A 77 5.44 -4.27 4.85
N PRO A 78 6.23 -3.88 3.83
CA PRO A 78 6.79 -2.54 3.77
C PRO A 78 5.73 -1.43 3.81
N LEU A 79 4.62 -1.59 3.08
CA LEU A 79 3.51 -0.62 3.12
C LEU A 79 2.87 -0.55 4.51
N ALA A 80 2.61 -1.70 5.13
CA ALA A 80 2.02 -1.74 6.45
C ALA A 80 2.94 -1.14 7.51
N VAL A 81 4.23 -1.47 7.47
CA VAL A 81 5.25 -0.93 8.38
C VAL A 81 5.32 0.58 8.21
N ALA A 82 5.36 1.11 6.98
CA ALA A 82 5.37 2.56 6.76
C ALA A 82 4.18 3.28 7.42
N PHE A 83 2.98 2.72 7.33
CA PHE A 83 1.80 3.29 7.99
C PHE A 83 1.85 3.19 9.50
N LEU A 84 2.18 1.99 10.03
CA LEU A 84 2.19 1.77 11.48
C LEU A 84 3.35 2.50 12.17
N ASP A 85 4.49 2.65 11.50
CA ASP A 85 5.63 3.44 11.97
C ASP A 85 5.24 4.92 12.06
N ALA A 86 4.59 5.47 11.03
CA ALA A 86 4.08 6.84 11.07
C ALA A 86 3.01 7.08 12.15
N VAL A 87 2.20 6.06 12.46
CA VAL A 87 1.22 6.11 13.57
C VAL A 87 1.93 5.99 14.92
N ALA A 88 2.91 5.11 15.05
CA ALA A 88 3.71 4.97 16.27
C ALA A 88 4.46 6.26 16.61
N ASP A 89 5.03 6.92 15.60
CA ASP A 89 5.74 8.19 15.74
C ASP A 89 4.83 9.28 16.34
N ARG A 90 3.66 9.54 15.73
CA ARG A 90 2.73 10.59 16.22
C ARG A 90 2.03 10.24 17.54
N LEU A 91 2.05 8.97 17.95
CA LEU A 91 1.58 8.55 19.28
C LEU A 91 2.71 8.61 20.34
N GLY A 92 3.92 9.00 19.94
CA GLY A 92 5.09 9.12 20.82
C GLY A 92 5.71 7.79 21.24
N LEU A 93 5.37 6.70 20.55
CA LEU A 93 5.90 5.36 20.86
C LEU A 93 7.37 5.21 20.43
N LEU A 94 7.83 6.04 19.48
CA LEU A 94 9.21 6.01 18.97
C LEU A 94 10.17 6.95 19.73
N GLY A 95 9.64 7.77 20.63
CA GLY A 95 10.38 8.77 21.39
C GLY A 95 9.85 10.19 21.21
N PRO A 96 10.38 11.16 21.96
CA PRO A 96 9.94 12.55 21.90
C PRO A 96 10.41 13.25 20.61
N HIS A 97 9.67 14.29 20.20
CA HIS A 97 10.03 15.10 19.04
C HIS A 97 11.50 15.58 19.10
N GLY A 98 12.23 15.42 18.00
CA GLY A 98 13.64 15.80 17.88
C GLY A 98 14.64 14.69 18.16
N THR A 99 14.21 13.49 18.54
CA THR A 99 15.11 12.32 18.61
C THR A 99 15.43 11.77 17.21
N PRO A 100 16.61 11.15 16.99
CA PRO A 100 16.94 10.53 15.71
C PRO A 100 15.91 9.49 15.28
N GLY A 101 15.37 9.63 14.07
CA GLY A 101 14.36 8.71 13.53
C GLY A 101 12.91 9.02 13.90
N VAL A 102 12.66 10.09 14.66
CA VAL A 102 11.31 10.55 15.03
C VAL A 102 10.96 11.78 14.21
N ALA A 103 9.87 11.74 13.43
CA ALA A 103 9.45 12.86 12.61
C ALA A 103 8.52 13.80 13.38
N TRP A 104 7.60 13.28 14.18
CA TRP A 104 6.65 14.08 14.97
C TRP A 104 6.77 13.86 16.47
N GLY A 105 6.92 12.63 16.95
CA GLY A 105 7.03 12.29 18.38
C GLY A 105 5.78 12.55 19.25
N ASP A 106 4.82 13.35 18.78
CA ASP A 106 3.51 13.48 19.38
C ASP A 106 2.47 14.00 18.37
N PHE A 107 1.21 13.95 18.80
CA PHE A 107 0.08 14.30 17.94
C PHE A 107 -0.03 15.80 17.66
N ALA A 108 0.49 16.67 18.55
CA ALA A 108 0.43 18.11 18.38
C ALA A 108 1.41 18.59 17.29
N HIS A 109 2.62 18.03 17.26
CA HIS A 109 3.58 18.25 16.17
C HIS A 109 3.05 17.67 14.85
N PHE A 110 2.36 16.53 14.88
CA PHE A 110 1.70 15.97 13.71
C PHE A 110 0.57 16.88 13.17
N ILE A 111 -0.29 17.43 14.03
CA ILE A 111 -1.31 18.43 13.63
C ILE A 111 -0.63 19.66 13.02
N SER A 112 0.44 20.17 13.63
CA SER A 112 1.19 21.33 13.13
C SER A 112 1.84 21.06 11.77
N TYR A 113 2.34 19.84 11.55
CA TYR A 113 2.83 19.41 10.24
C TYR A 113 1.69 19.28 9.22
N THR A 114 0.56 18.69 9.62
CA THR A 114 -0.63 18.56 8.77
C THR A 114 -1.15 19.93 8.33
N ALA A 115 -1.12 20.94 9.21
CA ALA A 115 -1.47 22.32 8.88
C ALA A 115 -0.56 22.90 7.79
N ARG A 116 0.76 22.66 7.87
CA ARG A 116 1.72 23.10 6.86
C ARG A 116 1.49 22.43 5.51
N LEU A 117 1.23 21.12 5.51
CA LEU A 117 0.94 20.38 4.28
C LEU A 117 -0.35 20.81 3.60
N ASN A 118 -1.36 21.18 4.38
CA ASN A 118 -2.69 21.53 3.91
C ASN A 118 -2.98 23.03 4.09
N ALA A 119 -1.97 23.89 3.94
CA ALA A 119 -2.11 25.34 4.09
C ALA A 119 -3.12 25.98 3.10
N PHE A 120 -3.47 25.25 2.03
CA PHE A 120 -4.52 25.60 1.08
C PHE A 120 -5.94 25.30 1.59
N MET A 121 -6.11 24.63 2.73
CA MET A 121 -7.40 24.30 3.35
C MET A 121 -7.71 25.18 4.57
N PRO A 122 -8.98 25.35 4.96
CA PRO A 122 -9.33 26.07 6.17
C PRO A 122 -8.70 25.45 7.43
N ALA A 123 -8.15 26.26 8.33
CA ALA A 123 -7.50 25.77 9.56
C ALA A 123 -8.41 24.87 10.42
N ALA A 124 -9.73 25.11 10.39
CA ALA A 124 -10.72 24.32 11.10
C ALA A 124 -10.78 22.84 10.65
N THR A 125 -10.36 22.51 9.42
CA THR A 125 -10.38 21.13 8.91
C THR A 125 -9.15 20.32 9.33
N ILE A 126 -8.07 20.98 9.77
CA ILE A 126 -6.78 20.32 10.01
C ILE A 126 -6.86 19.21 11.08
N PRO A 127 -7.50 19.40 12.25
CA PRO A 127 -7.60 18.32 13.24
C PRO A 127 -8.36 17.11 12.69
N ALA A 128 -9.42 17.34 11.91
CA ALA A 128 -10.19 16.26 11.30
C ALA A 128 -9.34 15.48 10.28
N LEU A 129 -8.57 16.17 9.44
CA LEU A 129 -7.66 15.52 8.48
C LEU A 129 -6.59 14.69 9.20
N ALA A 130 -6.01 15.21 10.28
CA ALA A 130 -5.02 14.49 11.09
C ALA A 130 -5.60 13.18 11.65
N VAL A 131 -6.78 13.24 12.26
CA VAL A 131 -7.46 12.06 12.81
C VAL A 131 -7.84 11.07 11.72
N LEU A 132 -8.41 11.54 10.60
CA LEU A 132 -8.81 10.67 9.48
C LEU A 132 -7.61 9.97 8.85
N ALA A 133 -6.48 10.68 8.70
CA ALA A 133 -5.23 10.07 8.24
C ALA A 133 -4.78 8.97 9.19
N THR A 134 -4.73 9.23 10.50
CA THR A 134 -4.32 8.24 11.50
C THR A 134 -5.22 7.01 11.53
N ILE A 135 -6.55 7.20 11.46
CA ILE A 135 -7.50 6.07 11.38
C ILE A 135 -7.28 5.28 10.08
N GLY A 136 -7.12 5.97 8.95
CA GLY A 136 -6.89 5.33 7.65
C GLY A 136 -5.60 4.52 7.64
N GLU A 137 -4.49 5.11 8.07
CA GLU A 137 -3.18 4.46 8.14
C GLU A 137 -3.18 3.27 9.10
N THR A 138 -3.81 3.41 10.27
CA THR A 138 -3.95 2.29 11.22
C THR A 138 -4.77 1.16 10.60
N THR A 139 -5.92 1.48 10.01
CA THR A 139 -6.83 0.49 9.42
C THR A 139 -6.17 -0.23 8.26
N PHE A 140 -5.57 0.50 7.31
CA PHE A 140 -4.91 -0.09 6.15
C PHE A 140 -3.63 -0.82 6.54
N GLY A 141 -2.84 -0.31 7.49
CA GLY A 141 -1.65 -0.98 8.01
C GLY A 141 -1.98 -2.36 8.59
N ILE A 142 -2.98 -2.43 9.47
CA ILE A 142 -3.46 -3.69 10.05
C ILE A 142 -4.02 -4.62 8.97
N ALA A 143 -4.87 -4.09 8.07
CA ALA A 143 -5.47 -4.88 6.99
C ALA A 143 -4.40 -5.48 6.05
N LEU A 144 -3.32 -4.75 5.76
CA LEU A 144 -2.22 -5.22 4.93
C LEU A 144 -1.38 -6.31 5.62
N ILE A 145 -1.09 -6.17 6.93
CA ILE A 145 -0.37 -7.21 7.70
C ILE A 145 -1.12 -8.52 7.66
N PHE A 146 -2.40 -8.50 8.02
CA PHE A 146 -3.20 -9.72 8.13
C PHE A 146 -3.74 -10.19 6.78
N GLY A 147 -3.68 -9.35 5.74
CA GLY A 147 -4.25 -9.63 4.45
C GLY A 147 -5.77 -9.77 4.50
N ILE A 148 -6.43 -8.78 5.08
CA ILE A 148 -7.90 -8.69 5.19
C ILE A 148 -8.41 -7.71 4.13
N TYR A 149 -9.35 -8.13 3.28
CA TYR A 149 -9.89 -7.31 2.17
C TYR A 149 -8.78 -6.70 1.28
N LEU A 150 -7.80 -7.52 0.92
CA LEU A 150 -6.52 -7.09 0.34
C LEU A 150 -6.60 -6.08 -0.82
N PRO A 151 -7.38 -6.33 -1.89
CA PRO A 151 -7.47 -5.38 -3.00
C PRO A 151 -8.03 -4.01 -2.57
N VAL A 152 -8.98 -4.01 -1.65
CA VAL A 152 -9.61 -2.78 -1.13
C VAL A 152 -8.63 -2.02 -0.23
N ALA A 153 -7.96 -2.73 0.67
CA ALA A 153 -6.92 -2.15 1.52
C ALA A 153 -5.80 -1.52 0.68
N ALA A 154 -5.33 -2.22 -0.35
CA ALA A 154 -4.28 -1.71 -1.25
C ALA A 154 -4.71 -0.47 -2.06
N ILE A 155 -5.95 -0.42 -2.56
CA ILE A 155 -6.49 0.79 -3.22
C ILE A 155 -6.61 1.94 -2.22
N GLY A 156 -7.12 1.68 -1.01
CA GLY A 156 -7.22 2.69 0.05
C GLY A 156 -5.86 3.26 0.43
N SER A 157 -4.86 2.41 0.60
CA SER A 157 -3.46 2.80 0.82
C SER A 157 -2.90 3.64 -0.32
N ALA A 158 -3.15 3.23 -1.58
CA ALA A 158 -2.70 3.97 -2.75
C ALA A 158 -3.31 5.39 -2.78
N ALA A 159 -4.61 5.51 -2.52
CA ALA A 159 -5.31 6.79 -2.46
C ALA A 159 -4.78 7.67 -1.33
N LEU A 160 -4.62 7.12 -0.12
CA LEU A 160 -4.11 7.85 1.04
C LEU A 160 -2.69 8.38 0.80
N LEU A 161 -1.78 7.52 0.33
CA LEU A 161 -0.40 7.90 0.01
C LEU A 161 -0.33 8.91 -1.13
N PHE A 162 -1.18 8.77 -2.15
CA PHE A 162 -1.25 9.72 -3.26
C PHE A 162 -1.66 11.11 -2.77
N LEU A 163 -2.75 11.19 -1.99
CA LEU A 163 -3.21 12.45 -1.41
C LEU A 163 -2.13 13.09 -0.52
N PHE A 164 -1.46 12.29 0.31
CA PHE A 164 -0.36 12.75 1.15
C PHE A 164 0.83 13.28 0.31
N ALA A 165 1.27 12.55 -0.70
CA ALA A 165 2.35 12.97 -1.60
C ALA A 165 1.99 14.25 -2.37
N THR A 166 0.74 14.38 -2.80
CA THR A 166 0.25 15.60 -3.48
C THR A 166 0.22 16.78 -2.53
N ALA A 167 -0.25 16.61 -1.29
CA ALA A 167 -0.19 17.67 -0.27
C ALA A 167 1.25 18.10 0.01
N MET A 168 2.19 17.15 0.15
CA MET A 168 3.64 17.46 0.26
C MET A 168 4.15 18.27 -0.92
N THR A 169 3.79 17.88 -2.15
CA THR A 169 4.22 18.56 -3.37
C THR A 169 3.72 20.00 -3.41
N ILE A 170 2.42 20.22 -3.11
CA ILE A 170 1.80 21.56 -3.09
C ILE A 170 2.45 22.44 -2.01
N ALA A 171 2.76 21.87 -0.85
CA ALA A 171 3.41 22.57 0.25
C ALA A 171 4.94 22.73 0.08
N GLY A 172 5.52 22.24 -1.03
CA GLY A 172 6.95 22.38 -1.32
C GLY A 172 7.87 21.41 -0.58
N PHE A 173 7.33 20.35 0.04
CA PHE A 173 8.11 19.29 0.68
C PHE A 173 8.51 18.21 -0.33
N SER A 174 9.68 17.61 -0.13
CA SER A 174 10.16 16.51 -0.97
C SER A 174 9.44 15.19 -0.63
N GLN A 175 8.57 14.73 -1.54
CA GLN A 175 7.97 13.39 -1.44
C GLN A 175 8.93 12.27 -1.90
N PHE A 176 9.94 12.58 -2.72
CA PHE A 176 10.89 11.62 -3.28
C PHE A 176 11.91 11.20 -2.22
N SER A 177 12.19 12.07 -1.25
CA SER A 177 12.99 11.73 -0.05
C SER A 177 12.37 10.59 0.75
N TYR A 178 11.04 10.40 0.68
CA TYR A 178 10.32 9.32 1.36
C TYR A 178 9.75 8.27 0.40
N GLY A 179 9.96 8.42 -0.92
CA GLY A 179 9.41 7.52 -1.93
C GLY A 179 7.88 7.45 -1.96
N VAL A 180 7.16 8.49 -1.52
CA VAL A 180 5.70 8.40 -1.27
C VAL A 180 4.90 8.10 -2.54
N TYR A 181 5.20 8.77 -3.66
CA TYR A 181 4.53 8.46 -4.94
C TYR A 181 4.84 7.06 -5.44
N LEU A 182 6.05 6.55 -5.17
CA LEU A 182 6.42 5.18 -5.51
C LEU A 182 5.64 4.17 -4.65
N MET A 183 5.52 4.41 -3.35
CA MET A 183 4.68 3.60 -2.46
C MET A 183 3.21 3.62 -2.90
N ALA A 184 2.68 4.79 -3.30
CA ALA A 184 1.31 4.92 -3.81
C ALA A 184 1.09 4.09 -5.09
N ALA A 185 1.99 4.21 -6.07
CA ALA A 185 1.91 3.43 -7.32
C ALA A 185 2.11 1.93 -7.07
N GLY A 186 2.99 1.57 -6.13
CA GLY A 186 3.21 0.21 -5.68
C GLY A 186 1.99 -0.42 -5.01
N ALA A 187 1.30 0.32 -4.13
CA ALA A 187 0.04 -0.09 -3.52
C ALA A 187 -1.06 -0.28 -4.57
N LEU A 188 -1.14 0.61 -5.57
CA LEU A 188 -2.08 0.46 -6.68
C LEU A 188 -1.77 -0.80 -7.51
N ALA A 189 -0.51 -1.06 -7.85
CA ALA A 189 -0.10 -2.28 -8.54
C ALA A 189 -0.42 -3.53 -7.71
N LEU A 190 -0.18 -3.49 -6.39
CA LEU A 190 -0.49 -4.56 -5.45
C LEU A 190 -1.98 -4.93 -5.44
N SER A 191 -2.87 -3.95 -5.62
CA SER A 191 -4.32 -4.20 -5.70
C SER A 191 -4.76 -5.04 -6.91
N THR A 192 -3.90 -5.12 -7.94
CA THR A 192 -4.21 -5.80 -9.22
C THR A 192 -3.59 -7.18 -9.34
N VAL A 193 -2.88 -7.64 -8.31
CA VAL A 193 -2.14 -8.90 -8.30
C VAL A 193 -2.62 -9.79 -7.17
N ASP A 194 -2.37 -11.09 -7.30
CA ASP A 194 -2.72 -12.05 -6.27
C ASP A 194 -1.66 -12.07 -5.15
N ALA A 195 -1.94 -11.33 -4.08
CA ALA A 195 -1.13 -11.27 -2.86
C ALA A 195 -1.72 -12.13 -1.71
N SER A 196 -2.44 -13.20 -2.04
CA SER A 196 -3.18 -14.00 -1.06
C SER A 196 -2.36 -15.08 -0.34
N LEU A 197 -1.07 -15.27 -0.68
CA LEU A 197 -0.23 -16.20 0.08
C LEU A 197 -0.01 -15.61 1.48
N LEU A 198 -0.34 -16.37 2.53
CA LEU A 198 -0.31 -15.89 3.92
C LEU A 198 -1.30 -14.74 4.19
N SER A 199 -2.48 -14.76 3.56
CA SER A 199 -3.57 -13.84 3.88
C SER A 199 -4.66 -14.54 4.70
N MET A 200 -5.29 -13.83 5.62
CA MET A 200 -6.47 -14.35 6.33
C MET A 200 -7.61 -14.65 5.36
N ASP A 201 -7.75 -13.84 4.30
CA ASP A 201 -8.74 -14.07 3.23
C ASP A 201 -8.60 -15.47 2.60
N SER A 202 -7.37 -15.94 2.33
CA SER A 202 -7.15 -17.27 1.76
C SER A 202 -7.35 -18.39 2.77
N PHE A 203 -6.98 -18.18 4.03
CA PHE A 203 -7.22 -19.15 5.10
C PHE A 203 -8.72 -19.39 5.35
N LEU A 204 -9.51 -18.32 5.47
CA LEU A 204 -10.95 -18.41 5.68
C LEU A 204 -11.65 -19.08 4.48
N GLN A 205 -11.21 -18.78 3.26
CA GLN A 205 -11.76 -19.44 2.08
C GLN A 205 -11.42 -20.93 2.01
N SER A 206 -10.20 -21.33 2.40
CA SER A 206 -9.82 -22.74 2.48
C SER A 206 -10.63 -23.50 3.53
N ARG A 207 -10.90 -22.88 4.69
CA ARG A 207 -11.73 -23.46 5.75
C ARG A 207 -13.18 -23.66 5.28
N ARG A 208 -13.77 -22.67 4.63
CA ARG A 208 -15.14 -22.77 4.10
C ARG A 208 -15.28 -23.89 3.08
N ASN A 209 -14.35 -23.98 2.13
CA ASN A 209 -14.36 -25.03 1.11
C ASN A 209 -14.22 -26.44 1.71
N ASN A 210 -13.56 -26.61 2.85
CA ASN A 210 -13.46 -27.91 3.54
C ASN A 210 -14.74 -28.28 4.32
N PHE A 211 -15.57 -27.30 4.71
CA PHE A 211 -16.81 -27.52 5.45
C PHE A 211 -18.02 -27.78 4.54
N GLU A 212 -17.99 -27.30 3.28
CA GLU A 212 -18.95 -27.66 2.23
C GLU A 212 -18.29 -28.59 1.19
N PRO A 213 -18.08 -29.88 1.48
CA PRO A 213 -17.64 -30.82 0.47
C PRO A 213 -18.82 -31.09 -0.49
N ASP A 214 -18.79 -30.44 -1.66
CA ASP A 214 -19.56 -30.74 -2.87
C ASP A 214 -21.03 -31.18 -2.67
N SER A 215 -21.90 -30.23 -2.34
CA SER A 215 -23.35 -30.37 -2.62
C SER A 215 -23.64 -30.40 -4.14
N HIS A 216 -22.70 -29.93 -4.98
CA HIS A 216 -22.84 -29.94 -6.44
C HIS A 216 -22.63 -31.32 -7.08
N HIS A 217 -21.95 -32.27 -6.43
CA HIS A 217 -21.73 -33.62 -6.96
C HIS A 217 -22.80 -34.64 -6.51
N ARG A 218 -23.74 -34.23 -5.64
CA ARG A 218 -24.93 -35.00 -5.28
C ARG A 218 -26.14 -34.68 -6.17
N ALA A 219 -26.31 -33.43 -6.58
CA ALA A 219 -27.43 -33.04 -7.45
C ALA A 219 -27.38 -33.72 -8.83
N ASP A 220 -26.18 -33.96 -9.38
CA ASP A 220 -26.00 -34.61 -10.69
C ASP A 220 -26.24 -36.13 -10.63
N ARG A 221 -25.98 -36.75 -9.46
CA ARG A 221 -26.21 -38.18 -9.22
C ARG A 221 -27.69 -38.53 -9.02
N ASP A 222 -28.49 -37.59 -8.52
CA ASP A 222 -29.93 -37.79 -8.34
C ASP A 222 -30.72 -37.57 -9.64
N THR A 223 -30.15 -36.91 -10.66
CA THR A 223 -30.77 -36.80 -12.00
C THR A 223 -30.55 -38.04 -12.86
N ASP A 224 -29.43 -38.75 -12.70
CA ASP A 224 -29.13 -39.96 -13.46
C ASP A 224 -29.86 -41.21 -12.95
N THR A 225 -30.42 -41.16 -11.74
CA THR A 225 -31.14 -42.30 -11.13
C THR A 225 -32.65 -42.29 -11.39
N VAL A 226 -33.20 -41.26 -12.02
CA VAL A 226 -34.65 -41.15 -12.32
C VAL A 226 -34.99 -41.64 -13.74
N HIS A 227 -34.00 -42.06 -14.53
CA HIS A 227 -34.18 -42.53 -15.91
C HIS A 227 -33.90 -44.03 -16.14
N LEU A 228 -33.94 -44.87 -15.08
CA LEU A 228 -33.84 -46.34 -15.19
C LEU A 228 -35.11 -47.04 -14.70
#